data_AF-A0A0W0ZIL2-F1
#
_entry.id   AF-A0A0W0ZIL2-F1
#
_cell.length_a   1.000
_cell.length_b   1.000
_cell.length_c   1.000
_cell.angle_alpha   90.00
_cell.angle_beta   90.00
_cell.angle_gamma   90.00
#
_symmetry.space_group_name_H-M   'P 1'
#
loop_
_entity.id
_entity.type
_entity.pdbx_description
1 polymer ?
#
loop_
_entity_poly.entity_id
_entity_poly.type
_entity_poly.pdbx_seq_one_letter_code
_entity_poly.pdbx_strand_id
1 'polypeptide(L)'
;MYLSIPPGKVFRKVDVRTDAHSEPSMKDCFVDLNDDSIIVLQDLIKDALKSHRRGGNIITLKEFTIYLKTPPNTDDSFLTYTPNHNGKHPTDVTPQVVVGKNVQKYNPAAHTKYGSFWHGALHLPPEKRLLVEQKMLAQKEDRQHIGDSPKAT
;
A
#
# COMPACT_ATOMS: atom_id res chain seq x y z
N MET A 1 -2.59 -4.15 5.58
CA MET A 1 -1.54 -4.71 4.72
C MET A 1 -2.20 -5.40 3.53
N TYR A 2 -1.41 -5.79 2.52
CA TYR A 2 -1.91 -6.41 1.30
C TYR A 2 -1.19 -7.74 1.09
N LEU A 3 -1.94 -8.80 0.81
CA LEU A 3 -1.40 -10.13 0.54
C LEU A 3 -1.58 -10.44 -0.94
N SER A 4 -0.54 -10.93 -1.62
CA SER A 4 -0.73 -11.51 -2.95
C SER A 4 -1.59 -12.76 -2.84
N ILE A 5 -2.56 -12.93 -3.72
CA ILE A 5 -3.40 -14.12 -3.73
C ILE A 5 -2.67 -15.21 -4.55
N PRO A 6 -2.38 -16.39 -3.98
CA PRO A 6 -1.79 -17.48 -4.74
C PRO A 6 -2.69 -17.89 -5.92
N PRO A 7 -2.12 -18.35 -7.04
CA PRO A 7 -2.91 -18.74 -8.21
C PRO A 7 -3.88 -19.87 -7.86
N GLY A 8 -5.12 -19.77 -8.35
CA GLY A 8 -6.17 -20.76 -8.13
C GLY A 8 -6.79 -20.77 -6.73
N LYS A 9 -6.31 -19.92 -5.80
CA LYS A 9 -6.80 -19.90 -4.42
C LYS A 9 -7.72 -18.73 -4.13
N VAL A 10 -8.67 -18.96 -3.24
CA VAL A 10 -9.62 -17.95 -2.75
C VAL A 10 -9.52 -17.79 -1.25
N PHE A 11 -9.76 -16.59 -0.76
CA PHE A 11 -9.81 -16.34 0.67
C PHE A 11 -11.11 -16.88 1.27
N ARG A 12 -11.01 -17.68 2.34
CA ARG A 12 -12.16 -18.14 3.13
C ARG A 12 -11.80 -18.22 4.61
N LYS A 13 -12.80 -18.01 5.47
CA LYS A 13 -12.70 -18.37 6.89
C LYS A 13 -13.13 -19.81 7.06
N VAL A 14 -12.29 -20.63 7.66
CA VAL A 14 -12.51 -22.07 7.79
C VAL A 14 -12.28 -22.48 9.24
N ASP A 15 -13.11 -23.38 9.75
CA ASP A 15 -12.86 -24.03 11.04
C ASP A 15 -11.79 -25.11 10.85
N VAL A 16 -10.60 -24.85 11.37
CA VAL A 16 -9.46 -25.75 11.27
C VAL A 16 -9.24 -26.44 12.61
N ARG A 17 -9.15 -27.78 12.58
CA ARG A 17 -8.71 -28.59 13.71
C ARG A 17 -7.21 -28.81 13.59
N THR A 18 -6.45 -28.20 14.49
CA THR A 18 -4.98 -28.33 14.51
C THR A 18 -4.53 -29.67 15.09
N ASP A 19 -5.29 -30.26 16.01
CA ASP A 19 -5.01 -31.55 16.64
C ASP A 19 -6.29 -32.37 16.82
N ALA A 20 -6.16 -33.69 16.95
CA ALA A 20 -7.29 -34.60 17.18
C ALA A 20 -8.08 -34.32 18.48
N HIS A 21 -7.53 -33.52 19.39
CA HIS A 21 -8.13 -33.17 20.68
C HIS A 21 -8.31 -31.66 20.90
N SER A 22 -7.99 -30.82 19.90
CA SER A 22 -8.24 -29.38 20.02
C SER A 22 -9.63 -29.03 19.47
N GLU A 23 -10.30 -28.11 20.16
CA GLU A 23 -11.54 -27.50 19.68
C GLU A 23 -11.28 -26.84 18.32
N PRO A 24 -12.22 -26.96 17.36
CA PRO A 24 -12.11 -26.27 16.08
C PRO A 24 -12.00 -24.77 16.35
N SER A 25 -10.96 -24.17 15.77
CA SER A 25 -10.77 -22.72 15.84
C SER A 25 -10.92 -22.14 14.44
N MET A 26 -11.71 -21.08 14.34
CA MET A 26 -11.87 -20.37 13.08
C MET A 26 -10.53 -19.74 12.69
N LYS A 27 -10.13 -19.93 11.44
CA LYS A 27 -8.88 -19.42 10.87
C LYS A 27 -9.17 -18.73 9.54
N ASP A 28 -8.32 -17.78 9.18
CA ASP A 28 -8.35 -17.18 7.85
C ASP A 28 -7.43 -18.00 6.93
N CYS A 29 -7.92 -18.42 5.77
CA CYS A 29 -7.22 -19.34 4.89
C CYS A 29 -7.28 -18.91 3.42
N PHE A 30 -6.24 -19.26 2.66
CA PHE A 30 -6.37 -19.42 1.22
C PHE A 30 -6.70 -20.87 0.91
N VAL A 31 -7.82 -21.10 0.23
CA VAL A 31 -8.34 -22.43 -0.10
C VAL A 31 -8.32 -22.59 -1.61
N ASP A 32 -7.79 -23.71 -2.08
CA ASP A 32 -7.90 -24.13 -3.47
C ASP A 32 -9.23 -24.83 -3.69
N LEU A 33 -9.97 -24.43 -4.73
CA LEU A 33 -11.28 -25.03 -5.01
C LEU A 33 -11.17 -26.38 -5.71
N ASN A 34 -10.01 -26.72 -6.27
CA ASN A 34 -9.82 -27.96 -7.03
C ASN A 34 -9.19 -29.07 -6.20
N ASP A 35 -8.15 -28.73 -5.43
CA ASP A 35 -7.31 -29.70 -4.72
C ASP A 35 -7.58 -29.74 -3.20
N ASP A 36 -8.56 -28.97 -2.70
CA ASP A 36 -8.85 -28.78 -1.26
C ASP A 36 -7.61 -28.39 -0.42
N SER A 37 -6.56 -27.85 -1.06
CA SER A 37 -5.36 -27.41 -0.35
C SER A 37 -5.64 -26.13 0.43
N ILE A 38 -5.26 -26.11 1.71
CA ILE A 38 -5.51 -25.01 2.64
C ILE A 38 -4.19 -24.41 3.08
N ILE A 39 -4.07 -23.09 2.95
CA ILE A 39 -2.96 -22.31 3.48
C ILE A 39 -3.50 -21.45 4.62
N VAL A 40 -3.12 -21.77 5.85
CA VAL A 40 -3.54 -21.05 7.05
C VAL A 40 -2.72 -19.76 7.19
N LEU A 41 -3.41 -18.61 7.27
CA LEU A 41 -2.75 -17.31 7.27
C LEU A 41 -2.17 -16.92 8.63
N GLN A 42 -2.80 -17.32 9.74
CA GLN A 42 -2.42 -16.86 11.09
C GLN A 42 -0.96 -17.14 11.40
N ASP A 43 -0.52 -18.39 11.26
CA ASP A 43 0.84 -18.80 11.64
C ASP A 43 1.89 -18.15 10.73
N LEU A 44 1.64 -18.15 9.41
CA LEU A 44 2.50 -17.52 8.42
C LEU A 44 2.65 -16.02 8.65
N ILE A 45 1.55 -15.31 8.90
CA ILE A 45 1.55 -13.86 9.14
C ILE A 45 2.21 -13.55 10.48
N LYS A 46 1.92 -14.31 11.53
CA LYS A 46 2.51 -14.11 12.85
C LYS A 46 4.04 -14.26 12.80
N ASP A 47 4.53 -15.29 12.13
CA ASP A 47 5.98 -15.53 12.00
C ASP A 47 6.64 -14.50 11.07
N ALA A 48 5.96 -14.11 9.99
CA ALA A 48 6.40 -13.05 9.10
C ALA A 48 6.55 -11.71 9.85
N LEU A 49 5.53 -11.31 10.62
CA LEU A 49 5.54 -10.06 11.38
C LEU A 49 6.56 -10.08 12.52
N LYS A 50 6.79 -11.23 13.15
CA LYS A 50 7.78 -11.39 14.22
C LYS A 50 9.22 -11.29 13.72
N SER A 51 9.50 -11.89 12.55
CA SER A 51 10.84 -11.90 11.94
C SER A 51 11.16 -10.63 11.14
N HIS A 52 10.15 -9.77 10.91
CA HIS A 52 10.31 -8.57 10.12
C HIS A 52 11.27 -7.55 10.76
N ARG A 53 12.34 -7.20 10.02
CA ARG A 53 13.30 -6.16 10.43
C ARG A 53 12.77 -4.76 10.10
N ARG A 54 12.98 -3.81 11.01
CA ARG A 54 12.61 -2.38 10.80
C ARG A 54 13.16 -1.87 9.47
N GLY A 55 12.27 -1.43 8.57
CA GLY A 55 12.61 -0.74 7.32
C GLY A 55 12.15 -1.43 6.05
N GLY A 56 11.85 -2.74 6.09
CA GLY A 56 11.25 -3.44 4.95
C GLY A 56 9.77 -3.08 4.80
N ASN A 57 9.26 -3.01 3.56
CA ASN A 57 7.81 -2.88 3.32
C ASN A 57 7.21 -4.15 2.68
N ILE A 58 8.05 -5.16 2.41
CA ILE A 58 7.70 -6.39 1.69
C ILE A 58 8.27 -7.57 2.47
N ILE A 59 7.48 -8.63 2.62
CA ILE A 59 7.91 -9.91 3.18
C ILE A 59 7.48 -11.00 2.20
N THR A 60 8.45 -11.70 1.62
CA THR A 60 8.19 -12.79 0.67
C THR A 60 8.18 -14.11 1.43
N LEU A 61 7.05 -14.82 1.40
CA LEU A 61 6.92 -16.19 1.90
C LEU A 61 6.94 -17.16 0.72
N LYS A 62 7.02 -18.46 0.99
CA LYS A 62 7.02 -19.50 -0.04
C LYS A 62 5.69 -19.54 -0.78
N GLU A 63 4.60 -19.28 -0.07
CA GLU A 63 3.22 -19.39 -0.55
C GLU A 63 2.69 -18.10 -1.15
N PHE A 64 3.04 -16.95 -0.56
CA PHE A 64 2.57 -15.62 -0.98
C PHE A 64 3.50 -14.51 -0.49
N THR A 65 3.28 -13.29 -0.98
CA THR A 65 4.01 -12.09 -0.58
C THR A 65 3.11 -11.14 0.21
N ILE A 66 3.65 -10.59 1.30
CA ILE A 66 3.01 -9.60 2.16
C ILE A 66 3.60 -8.22 1.85
N TYR A 67 2.73 -7.28 1.48
CA TYR A 67 3.06 -5.87 1.32
C TYR A 67 2.49 -5.08 2.49
N LEU A 68 3.35 -4.58 3.37
CA LEU A 68 2.93 -3.96 4.64
C LEU A 68 2.19 -2.64 4.43
N LYS A 69 2.62 -1.83 3.45
CA LYS A 69 2.09 -0.48 3.20
C LYS A 69 1.24 -0.38 1.95
N THR A 70 1.77 -0.76 0.80
CA THR A 70 1.13 -0.60 -0.50
C THR A 70 1.50 -1.77 -1.40
N PRO A 71 0.56 -2.35 -2.15
CA PRO A 71 0.85 -3.36 -3.16
C PRO A 71 1.60 -2.72 -4.34
N PRO A 72 2.25 -3.51 -5.21
CA PRO A 72 2.84 -3.02 -6.44
C PRO A 72 1.78 -2.50 -7.42
N ASN A 73 2.20 -1.64 -8.36
CA ASN A 73 1.31 -1.04 -9.37
C ASN A 73 1.04 -2.01 -10.52
N THR A 74 0.45 -3.17 -10.21
CA THR A 74 0.13 -4.21 -11.19
C THR A 74 -1.38 -4.42 -11.27
N ASP A 75 -1.83 -5.04 -12.37
CA ASP A 75 -3.21 -5.47 -12.56
C ASP A 75 -3.58 -6.69 -11.70
N ASP A 76 -2.63 -7.19 -10.91
CA ASP A 76 -2.84 -8.33 -10.03
C ASP A 76 -3.81 -7.97 -8.90
N SER A 77 -4.52 -9.01 -8.46
CA SER A 77 -5.43 -8.93 -7.32
C SER A 77 -4.71 -9.23 -6.01
N PHE A 78 -4.95 -8.37 -5.02
CA PHE A 78 -4.40 -8.46 -3.68
C PHE A 78 -5.53 -8.52 -2.66
N LEU A 79 -5.31 -9.26 -1.57
CA LEU A 79 -6.21 -9.28 -0.43
C LEU A 79 -5.84 -8.18 0.54
N THR A 80 -6.76 -7.25 0.81
CA THR A 80 -6.62 -6.28 1.90
C THR A 80 -6.84 -6.99 3.22
N TYR A 81 -5.80 -7.05 4.05
CA TYR A 81 -5.81 -7.83 5.28
C TYR A 81 -5.33 -6.98 6.47
N THR A 82 -6.01 -7.11 7.61
CA THR A 82 -5.70 -6.37 8.83
C THR A 82 -5.40 -7.35 9.97
N PRO A 83 -4.12 -7.63 10.28
CA PRO A 83 -3.78 -8.66 11.25
C PRO A 83 -4.35 -8.33 12.63
N ASN A 84 -5.07 -9.27 13.23
CA ASN A 84 -5.56 -9.15 14.59
C ASN A 84 -4.53 -9.73 15.58
N HIS A 85 -4.18 -8.97 16.62
CA HIS A 85 -3.18 -9.34 17.63
C HIS A 85 -1.88 -9.90 16.99
N ASN A 86 -1.30 -9.14 16.04
CA ASN A 86 -0.12 -9.53 15.26
C ASN A 86 -0.26 -10.88 14.53
N GLY A 87 -1.46 -11.17 14.01
CA GLY A 87 -1.73 -12.39 13.24
C GLY A 87 -2.05 -13.62 14.11
N LYS A 88 -2.11 -13.47 15.45
CA LYS A 88 -2.49 -14.57 16.34
C LYS A 88 -3.94 -15.02 16.13
N HIS A 89 -4.82 -14.08 15.81
CA HIS A 89 -6.25 -14.32 15.65
C HIS A 89 -6.71 -14.03 14.21
N PRO A 90 -7.85 -14.59 13.80
CA PRO A 90 -8.52 -14.18 12.58
C PRO A 90 -8.80 -12.69 12.55
N THR A 91 -8.86 -12.16 11.33
CA THR A 91 -9.19 -10.77 11.06
C THR A 91 -10.63 -10.50 11.48
N ASP A 92 -10.86 -9.46 12.28
CA ASP A 92 -12.22 -9.04 12.67
C ASP A 92 -12.95 -8.32 11.52
N VAL A 93 -12.17 -7.60 10.71
CA VAL A 93 -12.66 -6.89 9.51
C VAL A 93 -12.74 -7.84 8.33
N THR A 94 -13.82 -7.80 7.56
CA THR A 94 -13.95 -8.60 6.34
C THR A 94 -12.92 -8.17 5.28
N PRO A 95 -12.00 -9.05 4.87
CA PRO A 95 -11.00 -8.73 3.85
C PRO A 95 -11.65 -8.45 2.49
N GLN A 96 -11.07 -7.51 1.74
CA GLN A 96 -11.54 -7.16 0.40
C GLN A 96 -10.44 -7.43 -0.62
N VAL A 97 -10.83 -8.00 -1.78
CA VAL A 97 -9.94 -8.16 -2.91
C VAL A 97 -9.88 -6.85 -3.68
N VAL A 98 -8.67 -6.35 -3.91
CA VAL A 98 -8.39 -5.07 -4.56
C VAL A 98 -7.33 -5.25 -5.65
N VAL A 99 -7.42 -4.48 -6.73
CA VAL A 99 -6.39 -4.45 -7.78
C VAL A 99 -5.26 -3.51 -7.36
N GLY A 100 -4.00 -3.90 -7.57
CA GLY A 100 -2.82 -3.14 -7.14
C GLY A 100 -2.84 -1.68 -7.61
N LYS A 101 -3.18 -1.44 -8.87
CA LYS A 101 -3.31 -0.09 -9.46
C LYS A 101 -4.33 0.80 -8.73
N ASN A 102 -5.44 0.23 -8.28
CA ASN A 102 -6.52 1.00 -7.65
C ASN A 102 -6.15 1.48 -6.23
N VAL A 103 -5.19 0.80 -5.60
CA VAL A 103 -4.74 1.12 -4.24
C VAL A 103 -3.69 2.23 -4.25
N GLN A 104 -2.82 2.26 -5.25
CA GLN A 104 -1.84 3.33 -5.42
C GLN A 104 -2.51 4.61 -5.90
N LYS A 105 -3.16 5.32 -4.98
CA LYS A 105 -3.59 6.69 -5.25
C LYS A 105 -2.33 7.53 -5.47
N TYR A 106 -2.19 8.06 -6.68
CA TYR A 106 -1.19 9.08 -6.99
C TYR A 106 -1.36 10.22 -5.97
N ASN A 107 -0.39 10.34 -5.06
CA ASN A 107 -0.32 11.47 -4.14
C ASN A 107 0.69 12.47 -4.71
N PRO A 108 0.24 13.53 -5.41
CA PRO A 108 1.16 14.51 -5.97
C PRO A 108 2.10 15.11 -4.92
N ALA A 109 1.67 15.23 -3.66
CA ALA A 109 2.50 15.75 -2.57
C ALA A 109 3.62 14.79 -2.10
N ALA A 110 3.53 13.50 -2.40
CA ALA A 110 4.57 12.51 -2.06
C ALA A 110 5.54 12.25 -3.23
N HIS A 111 5.11 12.55 -4.47
CA HIS A 111 5.88 12.31 -5.71
C HIS A 111 6.65 13.54 -6.20
N THR A 112 6.58 14.67 -5.50
CA THR A 112 7.48 15.80 -5.69
C THR A 112 8.90 15.42 -5.26
N LYS A 113 9.72 14.88 -6.18
CA LYS A 113 11.16 14.72 -5.99
C LYS A 113 11.94 15.48 -7.06
N TYR A 114 12.75 16.40 -6.55
CA TYR A 114 13.74 17.29 -7.19
C TYR A 114 13.17 18.33 -8.18
N GLY A 115 13.25 19.61 -7.80
CA GLY A 115 12.76 20.76 -8.58
C GLY A 115 11.33 21.19 -8.31
N SER A 116 10.58 20.45 -7.50
CA SER A 116 9.25 20.83 -7.02
C SER A 116 9.33 21.98 -6.02
N PHE A 117 8.73 23.12 -6.37
CA PHE A 117 8.77 24.34 -5.58
C PHE A 117 8.20 24.16 -4.16
N TRP A 118 8.88 24.78 -3.20
CA TRP A 118 8.63 24.75 -1.75
C TRP A 118 7.19 25.08 -1.31
N HIS A 119 6.32 25.61 -2.18
CA HIS A 119 4.97 26.04 -1.80
C HIS A 119 3.91 24.94 -1.92
N GLY A 120 4.18 23.81 -2.60
CA GLY A 120 3.21 22.72 -2.71
C GLY A 120 2.87 22.04 -1.38
N ALA A 121 3.76 22.16 -0.38
CA ALA A 121 3.61 21.55 0.94
C ALA A 121 3.16 22.54 2.04
N LEU A 122 3.04 23.83 1.74
CA LEU A 122 2.62 24.84 2.71
C LEU A 122 1.14 25.16 2.52
N HIS A 123 0.35 25.01 3.60
CA HIS A 123 -1.03 25.45 3.62
C HIS A 123 -1.07 26.99 3.62
N LEU A 124 -0.88 27.58 2.44
CA LEU A 124 -0.92 29.03 2.28
C LEU A 124 -2.39 29.50 2.34
N PRO A 125 -2.68 30.58 3.10
CA PRO A 125 -3.97 31.24 3.03
C PRO A 125 -4.23 31.74 1.59
N PRO A 126 -5.51 31.83 1.17
CA PRO A 126 -5.88 32.06 -0.23
C PRO A 126 -5.25 33.33 -0.83
N GLU A 127 -5.08 34.38 -0.04
CA GLU A 127 -4.43 35.63 -0.45
C GLU A 127 -2.96 35.43 -0.86
N LYS A 128 -2.23 34.57 -0.13
CA LYS A 128 -0.83 34.28 -0.43
C LYS A 128 -0.67 33.35 -1.64
N ARG A 129 -1.69 32.53 -1.95
CA ARG A 129 -1.69 31.68 -3.16
C ARG A 129 -1.79 32.55 -4.42
N LEU A 130 -2.69 33.53 -4.42
CA LEU A 130 -2.83 34.51 -5.51
C LEU A 130 -1.54 35.27 -5.79
N LEU A 131 -0.85 35.73 -4.74
CA LEU A 131 0.45 36.42 -4.88
C LEU A 131 1.53 35.53 -5.49
N VAL A 132 1.53 34.23 -5.17
CA VAL A 132 2.49 33.27 -5.73
C VAL A 132 2.18 33.03 -7.21
N GLU A 133 0.91 32.84 -7.58
CA GLU A 133 0.50 32.66 -8.98
C GLU A 133 0.86 33.88 -9.85
N GLN A 134 0.66 35.10 -9.34
CA GLN A 134 1.05 36.33 -10.04
C GLN A 134 2.56 36.41 -10.27
N LYS A 135 3.38 36.09 -9.26
CA LYS A 135 4.84 36.06 -9.41
C LYS A 135 5.32 34.96 -10.37
N MET A 136 4.61 33.84 -10.44
CA MET A 136 4.91 32.76 -11.38
C MET A 136 4.63 33.17 -12.83
N LEU A 137 3.54 33.90 -13.08
CA LEU A 137 3.24 34.45 -14.41
C LEU A 137 4.31 35.45 -14.85
N ALA A 138 4.69 36.39 -13.99
CA ALA A 138 5.76 37.35 -14.29
C ALA A 138 7.10 36.67 -14.61
N GLN A 139 7.49 35.65 -13.82
CA GLN A 139 8.72 34.90 -14.08
C GLN A 139 8.65 34.10 -15.39
N LYS A 140 7.46 33.62 -15.78
CA LYS A 140 7.26 32.93 -17.06
C LYS A 140 7.39 33.90 -18.24
N GLU A 141 6.85 35.09 -18.12
CA GLU A 141 6.97 36.15 -19.14
C GLU A 141 8.43 36.62 -19.28
N ASP A 142 9.14 36.85 -18.17
CA ASP A 142 10.57 37.19 -18.17
C ASP A 142 11.43 36.11 -18.85
N ARG A 143 11.07 34.83 -18.70
CA ARG A 143 11.76 33.69 -19.35
C ARG A 143 11.43 33.52 -20.82
N GLN A 144 10.31 34.09 -21.28
CA GLN A 144 9.91 34.03 -22.69
C GLN A 144 10.54 35.16 -23.53
N HIS A 145 11.25 36.09 -22.90
CA HIS A 145 11.98 37.13 -23.60
C HIS A 145 13.25 36.55 -24.27
N ILE A 146 13.35 36.63 -25.60
CA ILE A 146 14.56 36.28 -26.37
C ILE A 146 15.27 37.60 -26.72
N GLY A 147 16.30 37.95 -25.93
CA GLY A 147 17.11 39.16 -26.07
C GLY A 147 17.66 39.61 -24.71
N ASP A 148 18.89 40.14 -24.69
CA ASP A 148 19.68 40.46 -23.48
C ASP A 148 18.83 41.05 -22.36
N SER A 149 18.66 40.27 -21.28
CA SER A 149 17.85 40.66 -20.12
C SER A 149 18.52 41.82 -19.37
N PRO A 150 17.90 43.01 -19.28
CA PRO A 150 18.47 44.13 -18.55
C PRO A 150 17.77 44.18 -17.19
N LYS A 151 18.22 43.38 -16.23
CA LYS A 151 17.95 43.59 -14.80
C LYS A 151 18.89 42.73 -13.97
N ALA A 152 20.16 43.12 -13.99
CA ALA A 152 21.03 42.84 -12.85
C ALA A 152 20.65 43.86 -11.76
N THR A 153 20.11 43.38 -10.65
CA THR A 153 20.21 44.08 -9.37
C THR A 153 20.62 43.05 -8.34
#